data_AF-A0A1H3TG84-F1
#
_entry.id   AF-A0A1H3TG84-F1
#
_cell.length_a   1.000
_cell.length_b   1.000
_cell.length_c   1.000
_cell.angle_alpha   90.00
_cell.angle_beta   90.00
_cell.angle_gamma   90.00
#
_symmetry.space_group_name_H-M   'P 1'
#
loop_
_entity.id
_entity.type
_entity.pdbx_description
1 polymer ?
#
loop_
_entity_poly.entity_id
_entity_poly.type
_entity_poly.pdbx_seq_one_letter_code
_entity_poly.pdbx_strand_id
1 'polypeptide(L)' 'MAKLMQHVTQGFKAMPPRGLCMDCSTEDYQAINELMVSKPGR' A
#
# COMPACT_ATOMS: atom_id res chain seq x y z
N MET A 1 -6.22 2.74 8.51
CA MET A 1 -5.50 1.79 7.61
C MET A 1 -6.37 1.12 6.56
N ALA A 2 -7.64 0.83 6.83
CA ALA A 2 -8.53 0.15 5.86
C ALA A 2 -8.62 0.84 4.48
N LYS A 3 -8.71 2.18 4.43
CA LYS A 3 -8.84 2.89 3.15
C LYS A 3 -7.57 2.84 2.28
N LEU A 4 -6.37 2.91 2.88
CA LEU A 4 -5.14 2.71 2.11
C LEU A 4 -5.00 1.26 1.64
N MET A 5 -5.43 0.28 2.45
CA MET A 5 -5.47 -1.12 1.99
C MET A 5 -6.38 -1.31 0.78
N GLN A 6 -7.57 -0.68 0.75
CA GLN A 6 -8.44 -0.69 -0.43
C GLN A 6 -7.76 -0.07 -1.65
N HIS A 7 -7.10 1.08 -1.50
CA HIS A 7 -6.39 1.73 -2.61
C HIS A 7 -5.20 0.89 -3.13
N VAL A 8 -4.48 0.21 -2.25
CA VAL A 8 -3.35 -0.66 -2.61
C VAL A 8 -3.84 -1.91 -3.33
N THR A 9 -4.98 -2.48 -2.93
CA THR A 9 -5.53 -3.70 -3.53
C THR A 9 -6.27 -3.44 -4.84
N GLN A 10 -7.04 -2.36 -4.92
CA GLN A 10 -7.92 -2.04 -6.05
C GLN A 10 -7.32 -1.01 -7.02
N GLY A 11 -6.21 -0.37 -6.65
CA GLY A 11 -5.67 0.79 -7.34
C GLY A 11 -6.39 2.08 -6.92
N PHE A 12 -5.77 3.23 -7.19
CA PHE A 12 -6.35 4.54 -6.89
C PHE A 12 -5.81 5.62 -7.83
N LYS A 13 -6.71 6.24 -8.62
CA LYS A 13 -6.34 7.21 -9.65
C LYS A 13 -5.29 6.62 -10.60
N ALA A 14 -4.12 7.25 -10.72
CA ALA A 14 -3.01 6.80 -11.55
C ALA A 14 -2.18 5.67 -10.91
N MET A 15 -2.44 5.30 -9.65
CA MET A 15 -1.73 4.21 -8.99
C MET A 15 -2.35 2.86 -9.41
N PRO A 16 -1.57 1.97 -10.04
CA PRO A 16 -2.05 0.63 -10.38
C PRO A 16 -2.28 -0.21 -9.11
N PRO A 17 -3.23 -1.17 -9.15
CA PRO A 17 -3.41 -2.13 -8.07
C PRO A 17 -2.11 -2.88 -7.82
N ARG A 18 -1.79 -3.11 -6.53
CA ARG A 18 -0.61 -3.87 -6.06
C ARG A 18 0.74 -3.21 -6.43
N GLY A 19 0.74 -2.02 -7.04
CA GLY A 19 1.97 -1.26 -7.34
C GLY A 19 2.94 -2.04 -8.23
N LEU A 20 4.22 -2.05 -7.85
CA LEU A 20 5.30 -2.71 -8.59
C LEU A 20 5.65 -4.12 -8.05
N CYS A 21 5.12 -4.51 -6.90
CA CYS A 21 5.46 -5.79 -6.26
C CYS A 21 4.31 -6.80 -6.39
N MET A 22 4.27 -7.53 -7.50
CA MET A 22 3.17 -8.49 -7.74
C MET A 22 3.21 -9.70 -6.80
N ASP A 23 4.40 -10.05 -6.30
CA ASP A 23 4.66 -11.19 -5.41
C ASP A 23 4.42 -10.88 -3.93
N CYS A 24 4.16 -9.62 -3.57
CA CYS A 24 3.94 -9.22 -2.18
C CYS A 24 2.61 -9.80 -1.62
N SER A 25 2.65 -10.29 -0.39
CA SER A 25 1.50 -10.76 0.37
C SER A 25 0.68 -9.60 0.94
N THR A 26 -0.51 -9.89 1.46
CA THR A 26 -1.35 -8.87 2.11
C THR A 26 -0.67 -8.28 3.34
N GLU A 27 0.06 -9.10 4.11
CA GLU A 27 0.85 -8.63 5.27
C GLU A 27 1.96 -7.66 4.85
N ASP A 28 2.64 -7.91 3.72
CA ASP A 28 3.68 -7.01 3.22
C ASP A 28 3.12 -5.62 2.93
N TYR A 29 1.93 -5.56 2.33
CA TYR A 29 1.25 -4.29 2.08
C TYR A 29 0.84 -3.59 3.37
N GLN A 30 0.41 -4.32 4.40
CA GLN A 30 0.10 -3.75 5.70
C GLN A 30 1.35 -3.12 6.34
N ALA A 31 2.47 -3.85 6.35
CA ALA A 31 3.73 -3.38 6.92
C ALA A 31 4.25 -2.12 6.20
N ILE A 32 4.21 -2.09 4.86
CA ILE A 32 4.60 -0.89 4.10
C ILE A 32 3.68 0.28 4.43
N ASN A 33 2.37 0.05 4.51
CA ASN A 33 1.42 1.10 4.80
C ASN A 33 1.65 1.71 6.20
N GLU A 34 1.93 0.87 7.19
CA GLU A 34 2.31 1.32 8.54
C GLU A 34 3.63 2.09 8.55
N LEU A 35 4.62 1.63 7.78
CA LEU A 35 5.90 2.34 7.61
C LEU A 35 5.70 3.74 7.02
N MET A 36 4.90 3.85 5.96
CA MET A 36 4.66 5.12 5.25
C MET A 36 3.87 6.12 6.11
N VAL A 37 2.95 5.63 6.96
CA VAL A 37 2.21 6.49 7.90
C VAL A 37 3.06 6.89 9.10
N SER A 38 3.89 5.97 9.61
CA SER A 38 4.72 6.22 10.80
C SER A 38 5.90 7.15 10.53
N LYS A 39 6.31 7.33 9.27
CA LYS A 39 7.46 8.18 8.91
C LYS A 39 7.04 9.37 8.03
N PRO A 40 6.55 10.47 8.62
CA PRO A 40 6.26 11.67 7.85
C PRO A 40 7.58 12.32 7.38
N GLY A 41 7.80 12.38 6.07
CA GLY A 41 8.78 13.28 5.44
C GLY A 41 10.22 12.79 5.29
N ARG A 42 10.44 11.57 4.77
CA ARG A 42 11.71 11.25 4.09
C ARG A 42 11.53 11.28 2.59
#